data_AF-A0A529XN74-F1
#
_entry.id   AF-A0A529XN74-F1
#
_cell.length_a   1.000
_cell.length_b   1.000
_cell.length_c   1.000
_cell.angle_alpha   90.00
_cell.angle_beta   90.00
_cell.angle_gamma   90.00
#
_symmetry.space_group_name_H-M   'P 1'
#
loop_
_entity.id
_entity.type
_entity.pdbx_description
1 polymer ?
#
loop_
_entity_poly.entity_id
_entity_poly.type
_entity_poly.pdbx_seq_one_letter_code
_entity_poly.pdbx_strand_id
1 'polypeptide(L)'
;ARSALMAQIAERIAGQGGAGLFIDYGHLQPGIGDTFQALRRHEREDVLANPGEADLTAHVDFAALADIARAHGLDVQLSTQGEFLLGMGLLERAGMLGADADAETRQVISGAVERLAGPDAMGELFKVMMVLPKAKGG
;
A
#
# COMPACT_ATOMS: atom_id res chain seq x y z
N ALA A 1 3.98 15.72 8.26
CA ALA A 1 3.44 16.03 6.92
C ALA A 1 2.33 15.07 6.49
N ARG A 2 2.59 13.75 6.37
CA ARG A 2 1.59 12.75 5.92
C ARG A 2 0.27 12.77 6.71
N SER A 3 0.33 12.82 8.05
CA SER A 3 -0.86 12.88 8.91
C SER A 3 -1.75 14.10 8.64
N ALA A 4 -1.16 15.28 8.46
CA ALA A 4 -1.91 16.50 8.17
C ALA A 4 -2.59 16.45 6.79
N LEU A 5 -1.89 15.91 5.78
CA LEU A 5 -2.48 15.66 4.47
C LEU A 5 -3.64 14.66 4.55
N MET A 6 -3.46 13.57 5.30
CA MET A 6 -4.53 12.58 5.50
C MET A 6 -5.76 13.19 6.16
N ALA A 7 -5.59 14.05 7.17
CA ALA A 7 -6.70 14.77 7.79
C ALA A 7 -7.46 15.64 6.78
N GLN A 8 -6.74 16.38 5.93
CA GLN A 8 -7.36 17.19 4.87
C GLN A 8 -8.13 16.34 3.84
N ILE A 9 -7.59 15.18 3.48
CA ILE A 9 -8.28 14.26 2.56
C ILE A 9 -9.52 13.66 3.24
N ALA A 10 -9.40 13.24 4.50
CA ALA A 10 -10.50 12.67 5.27
C ALA A 10 -11.63 13.68 5.46
N GLU A 11 -11.31 14.94 5.78
CA GLU A 11 -12.29 16.02 5.87
C GLU A 11 -13.07 16.21 4.57
N ARG A 12 -12.38 16.17 3.42
CA ARG A 12 -13.02 16.28 2.10
C ARG A 12 -13.95 15.11 1.82
N ILE A 13 -13.49 13.86 2.03
CA ILE A 13 -14.31 12.67 1.78
C ILE A 13 -15.52 12.66 2.71
N ALA A 14 -15.37 13.03 3.98
CA ALA A 14 -16.46 13.07 4.95
C ALA A 14 -17.50 14.15 4.60
N GLY A 15 -17.05 15.34 4.17
CA GLY A 15 -17.95 16.45 3.86
C GLY A 15 -18.58 16.39 2.47
N GLN A 16 -17.92 15.75 1.50
CA GLN A 16 -18.30 15.84 0.08
C GLN A 16 -18.54 14.47 -0.57
N GLY A 17 -18.28 13.36 0.13
CA GLY A 17 -18.30 12.01 -0.44
C GLY A 17 -17.05 11.70 -1.27
N GLY A 18 -17.08 10.58 -2.00
CA GLY A 18 -15.95 10.06 -2.77
C GLY A 18 -15.26 8.88 -2.09
N ALA A 19 -14.02 8.58 -2.47
CA ALA A 19 -13.22 7.49 -1.93
C ALA A 19 -11.72 7.83 -2.02
N GLY A 20 -10.91 7.24 -1.14
CA GLY A 20 -9.45 7.31 -1.20
C GLY A 20 -8.83 5.92 -1.32
N LEU A 21 -7.83 5.79 -2.19
CA LEU A 21 -7.00 4.58 -2.34
C LEU A 21 -5.54 5.00 -2.23
N PHE A 22 -4.85 4.48 -1.23
CA PHE A 22 -3.46 4.80 -0.93
C PHE A 22 -2.64 3.52 -1.00
N ILE A 23 -1.54 3.56 -1.76
CA ILE A 23 -0.68 2.41 -2.01
C ILE A 23 0.77 2.85 -1.82
N ASP A 24 1.46 2.24 -0.87
CA ASP A 24 2.87 2.53 -0.59
C ASP A 24 3.50 1.39 0.22
N TYR A 25 4.83 1.39 0.35
CA TYR A 25 5.54 0.44 1.21
C TYR A 25 5.46 0.90 2.68
N GLY A 26 5.09 -0.01 3.58
CA GLY A 26 4.78 0.35 4.96
C GLY A 26 4.28 -0.80 5.83
N HIS A 27 3.71 -0.46 6.98
CA HIS A 27 3.17 -1.41 7.95
C HIS A 27 1.71 -1.13 8.28
N LEU A 28 0.94 -2.20 8.52
CA LEU A 28 -0.50 -2.11 8.85
C LEU A 28 -0.79 -2.09 10.35
N GLN A 29 0.17 -2.50 11.16
CA GLN A 29 0.07 -2.51 12.62
C GLN A 29 1.01 -1.46 13.19
N PRO A 30 0.63 -0.75 14.28
CA PRO A 30 1.53 0.18 14.94
C PRO A 30 2.84 -0.51 15.32
N GLY A 31 3.95 -0.06 14.75
CA GLY A 31 5.28 -0.57 15.09
C GLY A 31 5.80 0.11 16.36
N ILE A 32 6.13 -0.65 17.40
CA ILE A 32 6.89 -0.18 18.58
C ILE A 32 8.39 -0.09 18.22
N GLY A 33 8.71 0.53 17.09
CA GLY A 33 10.08 0.65 16.61
C GLY A 33 10.19 1.92 15.81
N ASP A 34 11.00 2.84 16.32
CA ASP A 34 11.23 4.17 15.77
C ASP A 34 11.17 4.16 14.24
N THR A 35 10.32 5.03 13.70
CA THR A 35 10.14 5.30 12.26
C THR A 35 11.40 5.87 11.57
N PHE A 36 12.54 5.76 12.24
CA PHE A 36 13.88 6.18 11.84
C PHE A 36 14.79 4.94 11.79
N GLN A 37 14.60 4.10 10.76
CA GLN A 37 15.54 3.03 10.43
C GLN A 37 16.09 3.30 9.02
N ALA A 38 17.42 3.33 8.89
CA ALA A 38 18.09 3.31 7.60
C ALA A 38 18.10 1.86 7.12
N LEU A 39 17.50 1.62 5.95
CA LEU A 39 17.49 0.31 5.30
C LEU A 39 18.34 0.40 4.05
N ARG A 40 19.45 -0.35 4.02
CA ARG A 40 20.28 -0.55 2.84
C ARG A 40 20.22 -2.03 2.48
N ARG A 41 19.76 -2.36 1.27
CA ARG A 41 19.75 -3.74 0.74
C ARG A 41 19.04 -4.77 1.64
N HIS A 42 17.91 -4.42 2.24
CA HIS A 42 17.13 -5.28 3.16
C HIS A 42 17.81 -5.61 4.50
N GLU A 43 18.87 -4.89 4.87
CA GLU A 43 19.49 -5.02 6.21
C GLU A 43 19.38 -3.68 6.98
N ARG A 44 19.16 -3.79 8.30
CA ARG A 44 19.10 -2.65 9.22
C ARG A 44 20.52 -2.08 9.38
N GLU A 45 20.74 -0.82 9.03
CA GLU A 45 22.01 -0.11 9.24
C GLU A 45 21.81 1.05 10.23
N ASP A 46 22.88 1.43 10.93
CA ASP A 46 22.87 2.61 11.80
C ASP A 46 22.73 3.89 10.96
N VAL A 47 21.78 4.74 11.32
CA VAL A 47 21.32 5.90 10.52
C VAL A 47 22.41 6.95 10.33
N LEU A 48 23.47 6.90 11.14
CA LEU A 48 24.61 7.82 11.11
C LEU A 48 25.85 7.26 10.40
N ALA A 49 25.80 6.04 9.86
CA ALA A 49 26.98 5.41 9.26
C ALA A 49 27.37 6.04 7.91
N ASN A 50 26.39 6.43 7.07
CA ASN A 50 26.64 6.89 5.69
C ASN A 50 25.55 7.89 5.18
N PRO A 51 25.56 9.16 5.64
CA PRO A 51 24.58 10.16 5.17
C PRO A 51 24.76 10.47 3.68
N GLY A 52 23.70 10.26 2.88
CA GLY A 52 23.66 10.56 1.44
C GLY A 52 23.66 9.33 0.51
N GLU A 53 23.93 8.12 1.01
CA GLU A 53 23.88 6.87 0.24
C GLU A 53 22.67 5.97 0.56
N ALA A 54 21.96 6.25 1.66
CA ALA A 54 20.75 5.57 2.06
C ALA A 54 19.53 6.38 1.62
N ASP A 55 18.59 5.74 0.92
CA ASP A 55 17.30 6.32 0.60
C ASP A 55 16.51 6.45 1.91
N LEU A 56 16.29 7.69 2.37
CA LEU A 56 15.58 8.03 3.61
C LEU A 56 14.07 7.88 3.42
N THR A 57 13.64 6.72 2.96
CA THR A 57 12.26 6.44 2.63
C THR A 57 11.57 5.82 3.85
N ALA A 58 11.23 6.67 4.82
CA ALA A 58 10.49 6.27 6.02
C ALA A 58 9.21 5.50 5.63
N HIS A 59 9.11 4.25 6.06
CA HIS A 59 7.93 3.40 5.88
C HIS A 59 6.64 4.13 6.27
N VAL A 60 5.57 3.96 5.48
CA VAL A 60 4.26 4.52 5.83
C VAL A 60 3.66 3.75 7.00
N ASP A 61 3.33 4.47 8.07
CA ASP A 61 2.50 3.95 9.15
C ASP A 61 1.01 4.05 8.75
N PHE A 62 0.49 2.98 8.14
CA PHE A 62 -0.91 2.96 7.71
C PHE A 62 -1.89 2.84 8.87
N ALA A 63 -1.45 2.35 10.04
CA ALA A 63 -2.30 2.31 11.22
C ALA A 63 -2.61 3.74 11.70
N ALA A 64 -1.58 4.59 11.78
CA ALA A 64 -1.75 5.99 12.16
C ALA A 64 -2.63 6.77 11.15
N LEU A 65 -2.46 6.53 9.85
CA LEU A 65 -3.29 7.18 8.82
C LEU A 65 -4.75 6.67 8.87
N ALA A 66 -4.95 5.38 9.12
CA ALA A 66 -6.28 4.79 9.28
C ALA A 66 -7.01 5.39 10.48
N ASP A 67 -6.33 5.59 11.61
CA ASP A 67 -6.94 6.19 12.80
C ASP A 67 -7.39 7.62 12.58
N ILE A 68 -6.62 8.40 11.82
CA ILE A 68 -7.03 9.75 11.39
C ILE A 68 -8.31 9.68 10.55
N ALA A 69 -8.34 8.83 9.53
CA ALA A 69 -9.53 8.70 8.68
C ALA A 69 -10.77 8.26 9.48
N ARG A 70 -10.61 7.29 10.40
CA ARG A 70 -11.69 6.83 11.29
C ARG A 70 -12.19 7.93 12.23
N ALA A 71 -11.30 8.81 12.72
CA ALA A 71 -11.67 9.96 13.55
C ALA A 71 -12.58 10.96 12.81
N HIS A 72 -12.51 11.00 11.47
CA HIS A 72 -13.44 11.75 10.61
C HIS A 72 -14.73 10.98 10.26
N GLY A 73 -14.97 9.83 10.89
CA GLY A 73 -16.19 9.04 10.71
C GLY A 73 -16.23 8.22 9.41
N LEU A 74 -15.07 8.01 8.78
CA LEU A 74 -14.95 7.21 7.55
C LEU A 74 -14.68 5.73 7.87
N ASP A 75 -15.09 4.85 6.96
CA ASP A 75 -14.73 3.43 6.99
C ASP A 75 -13.37 3.24 6.33
N VAL A 76 -12.54 2.40 6.94
CA VAL A 76 -11.17 2.13 6.47
C VAL A 76 -10.93 0.64 6.36
N GLN A 77 -10.44 0.21 5.21
CA GLN A 77 -9.97 -1.15 4.96
C GLN A 77 -8.47 -1.13 4.67
N LEU A 78 -7.76 -2.10 5.23
CA LEU A 78 -6.32 -2.26 5.09
C LEU A 78 -6.04 -3.67 4.56
N SER A 79 -5.12 -3.78 3.62
CA SER A 79 -4.64 -5.06 3.11
C SER A 79 -3.21 -4.94 2.61
N THR A 80 -2.60 -6.08 2.29
CA THR A 80 -1.41 -6.10 1.45
C THR A 80 -1.77 -5.78 -0.01
N GLN A 81 -0.77 -5.43 -0.83
CA GLN A 81 -0.97 -5.22 -2.27
C GLN A 81 -1.36 -6.51 -2.97
N GLY A 82 -0.76 -7.63 -2.58
CA GLY A 82 -1.07 -8.95 -3.14
C GLY A 82 -2.54 -9.31 -2.93
N GLU A 83 -3.02 -9.25 -1.69
CA GLU A 83 -4.43 -9.51 -1.37
C GLU A 83 -5.38 -8.58 -2.13
N PHE A 84 -5.05 -7.29 -2.20
CA PHE A 84 -5.88 -6.31 -2.90
C PHE A 84 -5.97 -6.61 -4.40
N LEU A 85 -4.84 -6.83 -5.08
CA LEU A 85 -4.82 -7.06 -6.53
C LEU A 85 -5.46 -8.41 -6.88
N LEU A 86 -5.22 -9.45 -6.09
CA LEU A 86 -5.86 -10.76 -6.27
C LEU A 86 -7.38 -10.65 -6.07
N GLY A 87 -7.83 -9.95 -5.02
CA GLY A 87 -9.26 -9.68 -4.78
C GLY A 87 -9.92 -8.85 -5.89
N MET A 88 -9.15 -8.04 -6.62
CA MET A 88 -9.61 -7.24 -7.77
C MET A 88 -9.57 -8.00 -9.11
N GLY A 89 -9.17 -9.28 -9.12
CA GLY A 89 -9.19 -10.14 -10.31
C GLY A 89 -7.93 -10.05 -11.18
N LEU A 90 -6.75 -9.86 -10.58
CA LEU A 90 -5.48 -9.80 -11.30
C LEU A 90 -5.21 -11.05 -12.15
N LEU A 91 -5.51 -12.24 -11.63
CA LEU A 91 -5.21 -13.50 -12.32
C LEU A 91 -6.07 -13.68 -13.57
N GLU A 92 -7.34 -13.33 -13.49
CA GLU A 92 -8.30 -13.36 -14.59
C GLU A 92 -7.86 -12.41 -15.69
N ARG A 93 -7.47 -11.17 -15.33
CA ARG A 93 -6.96 -10.20 -16.28
C ARG A 93 -5.67 -10.68 -16.94
N ALA A 94 -4.75 -11.26 -16.17
CA ALA A 94 -3.50 -11.82 -16.69
C ALA A 94 -3.77 -12.99 -17.66
N GLY A 95 -4.71 -13.87 -17.33
CA GLY A 95 -5.16 -14.96 -18.21
C GLY A 95 -5.73 -14.44 -19.53
N MET A 96 -6.59 -13.41 -19.47
CA MET A 96 -7.14 -12.77 -20.68
C MET A 96 -6.05 -12.13 -21.55
N LEU A 97 -5.09 -11.43 -20.93
CA LEU A 97 -3.97 -10.81 -21.65
C LEU A 97 -3.03 -11.84 -22.29
N GLY A 98 -2.86 -12.99 -21.64
CA GLY A 98 -1.97 -14.06 -22.10
C GLY A 98 -2.61 -15.04 -23.10
N ALA A 99 -3.93 -15.03 -23.28
CA ALA A 99 -4.66 -16.05 -24.05
C ALA A 99 -4.17 -16.17 -25.50
N ASP A 100 -4.08 -15.04 -26.20
CA ASP A 100 -3.68 -14.97 -27.60
C ASP A 100 -2.20 -14.52 -27.78
N ALA A 101 -1.46 -14.41 -26.68
CA ALA A 101 -0.09 -13.93 -26.68
C ALA A 101 0.92 -15.05 -26.98
N ASP A 102 2.09 -14.68 -27.52
CA ASP A 102 3.21 -15.61 -27.69
C ASP A 102 3.82 -16.04 -26.34
N ALA A 103 4.72 -17.02 -26.39
CA ALA A 103 5.31 -17.59 -25.20
C ALA A 103 6.13 -16.56 -24.39
N GLU A 104 6.85 -15.67 -25.06
CA GLU A 104 7.66 -14.63 -24.41
C GLU A 104 6.78 -13.64 -23.66
N THR A 105 5.73 -13.15 -24.31
CA THR A 105 4.76 -12.23 -23.71
C THR A 105 4.04 -12.87 -22.52
N ARG A 106 3.67 -14.15 -22.61
CA ARG A 106 3.08 -14.89 -21.47
C ARG A 106 4.05 -14.97 -20.28
N GLN A 107 5.35 -15.15 -20.52
CA GLN A 107 6.35 -15.15 -19.46
C GLN A 107 6.49 -13.76 -18.81
N VAL A 108 6.48 -12.68 -19.62
CA VAL A 108 6.49 -11.30 -19.11
C VAL A 108 5.27 -11.02 -18.24
N ILE A 109 4.07 -11.43 -18.69
CA ILE A 109 2.82 -11.26 -17.91
C ILE A 109 2.91 -12.03 -16.59
N SER A 110 3.36 -13.29 -16.64
CA SER A 110 3.48 -14.13 -15.44
C SER A 110 4.48 -13.54 -14.44
N GLY A 111 5.64 -13.05 -14.92
CA GLY A 111 6.64 -12.39 -14.08
C GLY A 111 6.14 -11.05 -13.50
N ALA A 112 5.30 -10.31 -14.23
CA ALA A 112 4.68 -9.09 -13.72
C ALA A 112 3.66 -9.38 -12.61
N VAL A 113 2.84 -10.44 -12.75
CA VAL A 113 1.92 -10.91 -11.70
C VAL A 113 2.70 -11.28 -10.45
N GLU A 114 3.73 -12.11 -10.59
CA GLU A 114 4.58 -12.54 -9.46
C GLU A 114 5.22 -11.34 -8.77
N ARG A 115 5.78 -10.40 -9.54
CA ARG A 115 6.38 -9.19 -8.96
C ARG A 115 5.38 -8.34 -8.19
N LEU A 116 4.16 -8.16 -8.71
CA LEU A 116 3.15 -7.26 -8.14
C LEU A 116 2.39 -7.87 -6.97
N ALA A 117 2.08 -9.16 -7.02
CA ALA A 117 1.19 -9.82 -6.06
C ALA A 117 1.85 -10.98 -5.29
N GLY A 118 3.04 -11.42 -5.70
CA GLY A 118 3.78 -12.48 -5.01
C GLY A 118 4.22 -12.06 -3.60
N PRO A 119 4.14 -12.98 -2.61
CA PRO A 119 4.43 -12.69 -1.21
C PRO A 119 5.90 -12.34 -0.98
N ASP A 120 6.81 -12.89 -1.78
CA ASP A 120 8.25 -12.64 -1.69
C ASP A 120 8.71 -11.40 -2.48
N ALA A 121 7.75 -10.65 -3.05
CA ALA A 121 8.00 -9.46 -3.87
C ALA A 121 7.17 -8.25 -3.36
N MET A 122 6.51 -7.51 -4.25
CA MET A 122 5.73 -6.33 -3.86
C MET A 122 4.44 -6.71 -3.14
N GLY A 123 3.96 -7.95 -3.28
CA GLY A 123 2.68 -8.39 -2.75
C GLY A 123 2.56 -8.15 -1.25
N GLU A 124 3.57 -8.58 -0.47
CA GLU A 124 3.63 -8.35 0.97
C GLU A 124 4.24 -6.99 1.30
N LEU A 125 5.25 -6.53 0.56
CA LEU A 125 5.98 -5.29 0.87
C LEU A 125 5.07 -4.06 0.84
N PHE A 126 4.23 -3.94 -0.18
CA PHE A 126 3.31 -2.81 -0.36
C PHE A 126 2.00 -3.05 0.38
N LYS A 127 1.46 -1.96 0.92
CA LYS A 127 0.19 -1.94 1.64
C LYS A 127 -0.82 -1.09 0.89
N VAL A 128 -2.08 -1.42 1.07
CA VAL A 128 -3.21 -0.72 0.48
C VAL A 128 -4.13 -0.27 1.59
N MET A 129 -4.48 1.02 1.57
CA MET A 129 -5.51 1.59 2.43
C MET A 129 -6.63 2.15 1.57
N MET A 130 -7.85 1.67 1.81
CA MET A 130 -9.07 2.19 1.23
C MET A 130 -9.82 2.99 2.29
N VAL A 131 -10.26 4.19 1.91
CA VAL A 131 -11.04 5.09 2.76
C VAL A 131 -12.35 5.41 2.07
N LEU A 132 -13.46 5.11 2.73
CA LEU A 132 -14.81 5.23 2.19
C LEU A 132 -15.74 5.99 3.16
N PRO A 133 -16.75 6.72 2.67
CA PRO A 133 -17.84 7.19 3.51
C PRO A 133 -18.52 6.01 4.18
N LYS A 134 -18.96 6.17 5.43
CA LYS A 134 -19.78 5.15 6.09
C LYS A 134 -20.97 4.80 5.22
N ALA A 135 -21.23 3.50 5.10
CA ALA A 135 -22.49 3.05 4.52
C ALA A 135 -23.63 3.76 5.25
N LYS A 136 -24.50 4.46 4.49
CA LYS A 136 -25.71 5.04 5.07
C LYS A 136 -26.49 3.88 5.67
N GLY A 137 -26.60 3.83 7.00
CA GLY A 137 -27.47 2.89 7.68
C GLY A 137 -28.86 3.02 7.06
N GLY A 138 -29.39 1.91 6.57
CA GLY A 138 -30.79 1.80 6.17
C GLY A 138 -31.71 1.90 7.37
#